data_AF-A0A7V5UKJ0-F1
#
_entry.id   AF-A0A7V5UKJ0-F1
#
_cell.length_a   1.000
_cell.length_b   1.000
_cell.length_c   1.000
_cell.angle_alpha   90.00
_cell.angle_beta   90.00
_cell.angle_gamma   90.00
#
_symmetry.space_group_name_H-M   'P 1'
#
loop_
_entity.id
_entity.type
_entity.pdbx_description
1 polymer ?
#
loop_
_entity_poly.entity_id
_entity_poly.type
_entity_poly.pdbx_seq_one_letter_code
_entity_poly.pdbx_strand_id
1 'polypeptide(L)'
;MVPMWTNSSGGAISRRMKGTFAPNRLTQLAWRSLYLLVLPLATGQVGRRRPVATPSRLAMERLKLILIDFEFQSLTKWFALSAIVGVVAGLGAILFRYLGQSVEFLSLVHFAGFIPAEAAGEKSLFPEVSRELVPWAIVVVMVCGGLVSGWLVYTFAPEAEGHGTDAAIDAYHNKQGKVRGRIPIIKTLASAITLGTGGSAGREGPIAQIGAGFGSLLATWLHLPARDRRIMLAAGMGAGVGAIFRAPLAGALFAGEIMYRDADIESDVVVPSAVASTVAYSVYCMALPKEIRFTPLFGRNLDYHVVTPLELIPYGLLALIVTVVGVLYIKTFYGLHDAFKKLPLPATLRPAVGAGLAGVIGVAAYYLFGENTHLFDVLGTG
;
A
#
# COMPACT_ATOMS: atom_id res chain seq x y z
N MET A 1 7.65 -32.56 -8.63
CA MET A 1 8.60 -33.55 -8.10
C MET A 1 9.22 -32.96 -6.83
N VAL A 2 9.17 -33.73 -5.74
CA VAL A 2 9.58 -33.39 -4.35
C VAL A 2 11.12 -33.32 -4.21
N PRO A 3 11.71 -32.78 -3.10
CA PRO A 3 11.79 -33.50 -1.81
C PRO A 3 11.48 -32.57 -0.59
N MET A 4 10.64 -32.93 0.40
CA MET A 4 10.74 -33.97 1.44
C MET A 4 12.05 -33.91 2.25
N TRP A 5 11.98 -33.36 3.46
CA TRP A 5 12.93 -33.63 4.55
C TRP A 5 12.15 -34.13 5.76
N THR A 6 12.40 -35.39 6.11
CA THR A 6 11.94 -36.07 7.32
C THR A 6 13.05 -36.08 8.38
N ASN A 7 12.69 -35.61 9.57
CA ASN A 7 12.90 -36.21 10.89
C ASN A 7 14.31 -36.56 11.43
N SER A 8 14.56 -36.06 12.65
CA SER A 8 14.92 -36.82 13.87
C SER A 8 16.23 -36.44 14.58
N SER A 9 16.08 -35.93 15.80
CA SER A 9 16.84 -36.35 16.99
C SER A 9 16.18 -35.75 18.23
N GLY A 10 15.49 -36.60 18.99
CA GLY A 10 15.03 -36.28 20.34
C GLY A 10 16.11 -36.59 21.37
N GLY A 11 16.05 -35.93 22.52
CA GLY A 11 16.82 -36.35 23.69
C GLY A 11 17.08 -35.27 24.74
N ALA A 12 16.20 -35.23 25.74
CA ALA A 12 16.48 -34.85 27.13
C ALA A 12 16.99 -33.42 27.44
N ILE A 13 16.15 -32.63 28.13
CA ILE A 13 16.46 -32.03 29.44
C ILE A 13 15.14 -31.86 30.20
N SER A 14 15.00 -32.63 31.26
CA SER A 14 14.01 -32.41 32.31
C SER A 14 14.75 -32.04 33.60
N ARG A 15 14.16 -31.09 34.34
CA ARG A 15 14.25 -30.81 35.79
C ARG A 15 14.74 -29.41 36.20
N ARG A 16 13.81 -28.77 36.93
CA ARG A 16 13.93 -27.95 38.15
C ARG A 16 14.14 -26.44 38.00
N MET A 17 13.05 -25.69 38.19
CA MET A 17 12.94 -24.72 39.28
C MET A 17 11.59 -24.87 40.00
N LYS A 18 11.66 -25.16 41.31
CA LYS A 18 10.54 -25.00 42.25
C LYS A 18 10.51 -23.52 42.64
N GLY A 19 9.37 -22.86 42.44
CA GLY A 19 9.07 -21.53 42.95
C GLY A 19 7.61 -21.49 43.39
N THR A 20 7.41 -21.25 44.68
CA THR A 20 6.13 -21.11 45.39
C THR A 20 5.20 -20.08 44.71
N PHE A 21 4.04 -20.53 44.22
CA PHE A 21 2.97 -19.65 43.77
C PHE A 21 1.99 -19.40 44.91
N ALA A 22 2.00 -18.17 45.44
CA ALA A 22 0.90 -17.63 46.22
C ALA A 22 -0.34 -17.46 45.31
N PRO A 23 -1.56 -17.77 45.77
CA PRO A 23 -2.74 -17.68 44.91
C PRO A 23 -3.05 -16.21 44.53
N ASN A 24 -3.10 -15.96 43.22
CA ASN A 24 -3.44 -14.65 42.63
C ASN A 24 -4.89 -14.24 42.97
N ARG A 25 -5.14 -12.93 43.12
CA ARG A 25 -6.43 -12.29 43.49
C ARG A 25 -7.67 -12.78 42.71
N LEU A 26 -7.48 -13.35 41.51
CA LEU A 26 -8.53 -13.98 40.70
C LEU A 26 -9.15 -15.22 41.35
N THR A 27 -8.37 -16.01 42.10
CA THR A 27 -8.88 -17.20 42.81
C THR A 27 -9.64 -16.85 44.08
N GLN A 28 -9.29 -15.74 44.76
CA GLN A 28 -10.05 -15.23 45.92
C GLN A 28 -11.38 -14.59 45.52
N LEU A 29 -11.46 -13.97 44.32
CA LEU A 29 -12.71 -13.39 43.79
C LEU A 29 -13.69 -14.47 43.31
N ALA A 30 -13.19 -15.56 42.73
CA ALA A 30 -14.00 -16.71 42.35
C ALA A 30 -14.65 -17.40 43.56
N TRP A 31 -13.93 -17.51 44.68
CA TRP A 31 -14.46 -18.09 45.93
C TRP A 31 -15.45 -17.18 46.66
N ARG A 32 -15.27 -15.86 46.66
CA ARG A 32 -16.23 -14.90 47.24
C ARG A 32 -17.57 -14.88 46.51
N SER A 33 -17.56 -15.16 45.20
CA SER A 33 -18.76 -15.17 44.36
C SER A 33 -19.58 -16.45 44.57
N LEU A 34 -18.91 -17.57 44.91
CA LEU A 34 -19.57 -18.85 45.18
C LEU A 34 -20.21 -18.90 46.58
N TYR A 35 -19.64 -18.20 47.58
CA TYR A 35 -20.16 -18.17 48.94
C TYR A 35 -21.48 -17.38 49.09
N LEU A 36 -21.76 -16.45 48.17
CA LEU A 36 -23.01 -15.66 48.18
C LEU A 36 -24.20 -16.39 47.53
N LEU A 37 -23.98 -17.58 46.96
CA LEU A 37 -25.00 -18.39 46.29
C LEU A 37 -25.69 -19.43 47.20
N VAL A 38 -25.26 -19.61 48.46
CA VAL A 38 -25.68 -20.78 49.29
C VAL A 38 -26.30 -20.40 50.65
N LEU A 39 -27.05 -19.30 50.77
CA LEU A 39 -27.82 -19.02 51.99
C LEU A 39 -29.25 -18.56 51.67
N PRO A 40 -30.27 -19.39 51.94
CA PRO A 40 -31.64 -18.93 52.09
C PRO A 40 -32.06 -19.01 53.56
N LEU A 41 -32.26 -17.87 54.21
CA LEU A 41 -33.06 -17.79 55.44
C LEU A 41 -34.06 -16.64 55.34
N ALA A 42 -35.32 -17.07 55.22
CA ALA A 42 -36.54 -16.55 55.83
C ALA A 42 -36.68 -15.04 56.10
N THR A 43 -37.69 -14.43 55.49
CA THR A 43 -38.92 -13.96 56.16
C THR A 43 -39.88 -13.47 55.08
N GLY A 44 -41.17 -13.79 55.23
CA GLY A 44 -42.18 -13.50 54.23
C GLY A 44 -42.61 -12.04 54.17
N GLN A 45 -43.19 -11.65 53.04
CA GLN A 45 -44.46 -10.90 52.93
C GLN A 45 -44.81 -10.71 51.45
N VAL A 46 -46.11 -10.74 51.19
CA VAL A 46 -46.81 -10.78 49.90
C VAL A 46 -46.68 -9.44 49.16
N GLY A 47 -46.46 -9.46 47.83
CA GLY A 47 -46.67 -8.26 47.02
C GLY A 47 -46.12 -8.31 45.58
N ARG A 48 -47.03 -8.47 44.61
CA ARG A 48 -46.90 -8.20 43.16
C ARG A 48 -45.68 -8.80 42.42
N ARG A 49 -45.95 -9.88 41.67
CA ARG A 49 -45.06 -10.44 40.64
C ARG A 49 -44.75 -9.39 39.55
N ARG A 50 -43.59 -8.73 39.64
CA ARG A 50 -42.84 -8.34 38.44
C ARG A 50 -42.05 -9.56 37.96
N PRO A 51 -41.89 -9.80 36.64
CA PRO A 51 -41.05 -10.89 36.19
C PRO A 51 -39.62 -10.64 36.65
N VAL A 52 -39.15 -11.44 37.60
CA VAL A 52 -37.75 -11.43 38.04
C VAL A 52 -36.93 -11.93 36.87
N ALA A 53 -36.19 -11.04 36.22
CA ALA A 53 -35.24 -11.42 35.18
C ALA A 53 -34.27 -12.46 35.77
N THR A 54 -34.19 -13.63 35.14
CA THR A 54 -33.27 -14.69 35.55
C THR A 54 -31.83 -14.15 35.63
N PRO A 55 -31.01 -14.54 36.62
CA PRO A 55 -29.65 -14.03 36.80
C PRO A 55 -28.77 -14.14 35.54
N SER A 56 -29.06 -15.13 34.68
CA SER A 56 -28.41 -15.32 33.38
C SER A 56 -28.73 -14.22 32.36
N ARG A 57 -29.95 -13.65 32.35
CA ARG A 57 -30.33 -12.56 31.42
C ARG A 57 -29.66 -11.23 31.77
N LEU A 58 -29.62 -10.87 33.05
CA LEU A 58 -28.94 -9.66 33.53
C LEU A 58 -27.42 -9.72 33.32
N ALA A 59 -26.81 -10.89 33.52
CA ALA A 59 -25.40 -11.11 33.20
C ALA A 59 -25.14 -11.00 31.68
N MET A 60 -26.04 -11.55 30.85
CA MET A 60 -25.93 -11.46 29.39
C MET A 60 -26.10 -10.03 28.87
N GLU A 61 -27.02 -9.24 29.43
CA GLU A 61 -27.19 -7.82 29.07
C GLU A 61 -26.00 -6.97 29.49
N ARG A 62 -25.44 -7.21 30.68
CA ARG A 62 -24.20 -6.53 31.11
C ARG A 62 -23.01 -6.92 30.25
N LEU A 63 -22.89 -8.19 29.86
CA LEU A 63 -21.86 -8.65 28.94
C LEU A 63 -22.02 -8.01 27.56
N LYS A 64 -23.25 -7.90 27.05
CA LYS A 64 -23.54 -7.18 25.80
C LYS A 64 -23.17 -5.71 25.88
N LEU A 65 -23.50 -5.02 26.97
CA LEU A 65 -23.14 -3.61 27.16
C LEU A 65 -21.63 -3.40 27.23
N ILE A 66 -20.91 -4.27 27.97
CA ILE A 66 -19.44 -4.21 28.05
C ILE A 66 -18.79 -4.52 26.69
N LEU A 67 -19.33 -5.49 25.94
CA LEU A 67 -18.87 -5.82 24.58
C LEU A 67 -19.12 -4.66 23.61
N ILE A 68 -20.31 -4.04 23.68
CA ILE A 68 -20.67 -2.87 22.86
C ILE A 68 -19.78 -1.67 23.18
N ASP A 69 -19.55 -1.36 24.46
CA ASP A 69 -18.67 -0.25 24.86
C ASP A 69 -17.21 -0.50 24.44
N PHE A 70 -16.74 -1.74 24.55
CA PHE A 70 -15.40 -2.13 24.14
C PHE A 70 -15.22 -2.10 22.60
N GLU A 71 -16.19 -2.61 21.85
CA GLU A 71 -16.22 -2.52 20.38
C GLU A 71 -16.31 -1.07 19.92
N PHE A 72 -17.12 -0.23 20.57
CA PHE A 72 -17.31 1.18 20.21
C PHE A 72 -16.03 1.99 20.43
N GLN A 73 -15.30 1.76 21.53
CA GLN A 73 -14.00 2.41 21.77
C GLN A 73 -12.93 1.93 20.78
N SER A 74 -12.88 0.64 20.47
CA SER A 74 -11.96 0.08 19.47
C SER A 74 -12.24 0.63 18.07
N LEU A 75 -13.52 0.65 17.67
CA LEU A 75 -13.96 1.14 16.38
C LEU A 75 -13.64 2.63 16.25
N THR A 76 -14.00 3.45 17.25
CA THR A 76 -13.74 4.89 17.24
C THR A 76 -12.25 5.19 17.13
N LYS A 77 -11.40 4.45 17.85
CA LYS A 77 -9.93 4.55 17.72
C LYS A 77 -9.48 4.30 16.28
N TRP A 78 -9.92 3.20 15.67
CA TRP A 78 -9.51 2.84 14.30
C TRP A 78 -10.01 3.83 13.26
N PHE A 79 -11.23 4.35 13.40
CA PHE A 79 -11.74 5.41 12.53
C PHE A 79 -10.88 6.69 12.63
N ALA A 80 -10.59 7.15 13.85
CA ALA A 80 -9.80 8.35 14.06
C ALA A 80 -8.36 8.20 13.54
N LEU A 81 -7.67 7.12 13.90
CA LEU A 81 -6.30 6.87 13.45
C LEU A 81 -6.22 6.70 11.92
N SER A 82 -7.16 5.97 11.34
CA SER A 82 -7.22 5.74 9.89
C SER A 82 -7.54 7.02 9.14
N ALA A 83 -8.41 7.88 9.67
CA ALA A 83 -8.69 9.19 9.08
C ALA A 83 -7.42 10.07 9.06
N ILE A 84 -6.66 10.11 10.15
CA ILE A 84 -5.39 10.86 10.20
C ILE A 84 -4.39 10.29 9.18
N VAL A 85 -4.23 8.97 9.13
CA VAL A 85 -3.38 8.31 8.12
C VAL A 85 -3.84 8.67 6.71
N GLY A 86 -5.14 8.66 6.46
CA GLY A 86 -5.73 9.03 5.18
C GLY A 86 -5.43 10.47 4.79
N VAL A 87 -5.56 11.43 5.71
CA VAL A 87 -5.20 12.84 5.45
C VAL A 87 -3.73 12.96 5.08
N VAL A 88 -2.83 12.38 5.89
CA VAL A 88 -1.38 12.47 5.66
C VAL A 88 -0.99 11.78 4.35
N ALA A 89 -1.53 10.59 4.05
CA ALA A 89 -1.28 9.87 2.81
C ALA A 89 -1.84 10.62 1.59
N GLY A 90 -3.03 11.22 1.70
CA GLY A 90 -3.63 12.05 0.66
C GLY A 90 -2.80 13.30 0.35
N LEU A 91 -2.32 14.00 1.38
CA LEU A 91 -1.36 15.12 1.22
C LEU A 91 -0.03 14.65 0.61
N GLY A 92 0.45 13.47 0.99
CA GLY A 92 1.62 12.84 0.38
C GLY A 92 1.44 12.54 -1.12
N ALA A 93 0.27 12.00 -1.50
CA ALA A 93 -0.09 11.76 -2.90
C ALA A 93 -0.17 13.06 -3.71
N ILE A 94 -0.74 14.11 -3.11
CA ILE A 94 -0.76 15.45 -3.71
C ILE A 94 0.67 15.92 -3.97
N LEU A 95 1.52 15.93 -2.94
CA LEU A 95 2.91 16.34 -3.08
C LEU A 95 3.67 15.53 -4.13
N PHE A 96 3.48 14.21 -4.15
CA PHE A 96 4.10 13.32 -5.13
C PHE A 96 3.68 13.66 -6.56
N ARG A 97 2.39 13.94 -6.79
CA ARG A 97 1.89 14.40 -8.10
C ARG A 97 2.51 15.73 -8.51
N TYR A 98 2.50 16.73 -7.61
CA TYR A 98 3.06 18.06 -7.91
C TYR A 98 4.54 17.97 -8.27
N LEU A 99 5.33 17.19 -7.52
CA LEU A 99 6.74 16.99 -7.80
C LEU A 99 6.96 16.24 -9.12
N GLY A 100 6.22 15.14 -9.35
CA GLY A 100 6.32 14.36 -10.58
C GLY A 100 6.03 15.20 -11.82
N GLN A 101 4.90 15.91 -11.84
CA GLN A 101 4.53 16.79 -12.97
C GLN A 101 5.48 17.99 -13.12
N SER A 102 6.08 18.48 -12.02
CA SER A 102 7.10 19.55 -12.12
C SER A 102 8.38 19.05 -12.79
N VAL A 103 8.84 17.85 -12.43
CA VAL A 103 10.01 17.24 -13.10
C VAL A 103 9.67 16.96 -14.56
N GLU A 104 8.53 16.32 -14.84
CA GLU A 104 8.04 16.04 -16.19
C GLU A 104 8.01 17.28 -17.08
N PHE A 105 7.40 18.36 -16.58
CA PHE A 105 7.33 19.61 -17.30
C PHE A 105 8.72 20.18 -17.59
N LEU A 106 9.62 20.20 -16.61
CA LEU A 106 10.97 20.77 -16.79
C LEU A 106 11.85 19.90 -17.71
N SER A 107 11.72 18.58 -17.64
CA SER A 107 12.62 17.68 -18.35
C SER A 107 12.06 17.17 -19.67
N LEU A 108 10.88 16.57 -19.69
CA LEU A 108 10.33 15.99 -20.93
C LEU A 108 9.71 17.08 -21.81
N VAL A 109 8.85 17.94 -21.23
CA VAL A 109 8.14 18.97 -22.01
C VAL A 109 9.09 20.11 -22.39
N HIS A 110 9.72 20.75 -21.40
CA HIS A 110 10.52 21.94 -21.64
C HIS A 110 11.85 21.64 -22.34
N PHE A 111 12.59 20.62 -21.89
CA PHE A 111 13.92 20.33 -22.43
C PHE A 111 13.89 19.40 -23.64
N ALA A 112 13.10 18.32 -23.62
CA ALA A 112 13.04 17.37 -24.74
C ALA A 112 11.94 17.67 -25.78
N GLY A 113 10.98 18.55 -25.49
CA GLY A 113 9.86 18.84 -26.38
C GLY A 113 8.87 17.68 -26.51
N PHE A 114 8.86 16.74 -25.56
CA PHE A 114 7.96 15.59 -25.53
C PHE A 114 6.82 15.82 -24.53
N ILE A 115 5.58 15.67 -24.98
CA ILE A 115 4.37 15.76 -24.15
C ILE A 115 3.85 14.34 -23.94
N PRO A 116 4.01 13.75 -22.74
CA PRO A 116 3.49 12.42 -22.44
C PRO A 116 1.96 12.37 -22.50
N ALA A 117 1.40 11.23 -22.90
CA ALA A 117 -0.04 11.02 -22.81
C ALA A 117 -0.53 10.99 -21.36
N GLU A 118 -1.64 11.69 -21.08
CA GLU A 118 -2.33 11.67 -19.79
C GLU A 118 -3.61 10.82 -19.87
N ALA A 119 -3.98 10.15 -18.77
CA ALA A 119 -5.27 9.48 -18.69
C ALA A 119 -6.42 10.50 -18.66
N ALA A 120 -7.62 10.13 -19.14
CA ALA A 120 -8.76 11.05 -19.28
C ALA A 120 -9.19 11.74 -17.98
N GLY A 121 -8.95 11.12 -16.82
CA GLY A 121 -9.21 11.70 -15.52
C GLY A 121 -8.08 12.62 -15.02
N GLU A 122 -6.90 12.59 -15.61
CA GLU A 122 -5.75 13.42 -15.24
C GLU A 122 -5.73 14.74 -16.03
N LYS A 123 -4.99 15.70 -15.48
CA LYS A 123 -4.74 16.98 -16.13
C LYS A 123 -3.38 17.49 -15.69
N SER A 124 -2.61 18.00 -16.63
CA SER A 124 -1.33 18.65 -16.33
C SER A 124 -1.55 19.90 -15.49
N LEU A 125 -0.64 20.12 -14.54
CA LEU A 125 -0.60 21.34 -13.74
C LEU A 125 -0.05 22.53 -14.53
N PHE A 126 0.72 22.27 -15.57
CA PHE A 126 1.42 23.27 -16.35
C PHE A 126 0.76 23.43 -17.72
N PRO A 127 0.81 24.63 -18.32
CA PRO A 127 0.27 24.84 -19.65
C PRO A 127 1.05 24.03 -20.68
N GLU A 128 0.35 23.55 -21.71
CA GLU A 128 0.98 22.93 -22.86
C GLU A 128 1.85 23.97 -23.58
N VAL A 129 3.15 23.69 -23.68
CA VAL A 129 4.10 24.51 -24.43
C VAL A 129 4.50 23.71 -25.66
N SER A 130 4.15 24.19 -26.84
CA SER A 130 4.59 23.57 -28.09
C SER A 130 6.09 23.87 -28.31
N ARG A 131 6.89 22.81 -28.27
CA ARG A 131 8.29 22.82 -28.70
C ARG A 131 8.50 21.70 -29.70
N GLU A 132 9.47 21.89 -30.59
CA GLU A 132 9.89 20.81 -31.48
C GLU A 132 10.52 19.68 -30.65
N LEU A 133 10.09 18.46 -30.92
CA LEU A 133 10.60 17.27 -30.27
C LEU A 133 12.09 17.09 -30.62
N VAL A 134 12.90 16.85 -29.60
CA VAL A 134 14.33 16.56 -29.76
C VAL A 134 14.59 15.14 -29.23
N PRO A 135 14.51 14.09 -30.08
CA PRO A 135 14.50 12.70 -29.61
C PRO A 135 15.74 12.31 -28.79
N TRP A 136 16.93 12.77 -29.18
CA TRP A 136 18.17 12.47 -28.43
C TRP A 136 18.18 13.09 -27.02
N ALA A 137 17.44 14.19 -26.81
CA ALA A 137 17.35 14.84 -25.51
C ALA A 137 16.61 13.96 -24.49
N ILE A 138 15.68 13.11 -24.92
CA ILE A 138 15.01 12.12 -24.06
C ILE A 138 16.04 11.20 -23.40
N VAL A 139 17.02 10.71 -24.15
CA VAL A 139 18.08 9.84 -23.61
C VAL A 139 18.87 10.57 -22.53
N VAL A 140 19.26 11.81 -22.78
CA VAL A 140 20.02 12.62 -21.81
C VAL A 140 19.20 12.86 -20.54
N VAL A 141 17.92 13.22 -20.69
CA VAL A 141 17.00 13.42 -19.57
C VAL A 141 16.87 12.16 -18.73
N MET A 142 16.65 11.00 -19.35
CA MET A 142 16.52 9.71 -18.67
C MET A 142 17.81 9.32 -17.93
N VAL A 143 18.99 9.50 -18.56
CA VAL A 143 20.29 9.21 -17.92
C VAL A 143 20.50 10.10 -16.69
N CYS A 144 20.25 11.41 -16.83
CA CYS A 144 20.35 12.36 -15.72
C CYS A 144 19.37 12.01 -14.59
N GLY A 145 18.12 11.69 -14.92
CA GLY A 145 17.11 11.26 -13.95
C GLY A 145 17.49 9.99 -13.22
N GLY A 146 17.99 8.98 -13.94
CA GLY A 146 18.51 7.74 -13.37
C GLY A 146 19.71 7.99 -12.45
N LEU A 147 20.62 8.89 -12.84
CA LEU A 147 21.80 9.25 -12.03
C LEU A 147 21.40 9.93 -10.72
N VAL A 148 20.51 10.93 -10.79
CA VAL A 148 20.07 11.67 -9.60
C VAL A 148 19.24 10.77 -8.68
N SER A 149 18.33 9.96 -9.24
CA SER A 149 17.52 9.01 -8.47
C SER A 149 18.40 7.94 -7.79
N GLY A 150 19.36 7.37 -8.54
CA GLY A 150 20.34 6.42 -8.01
C GLY A 150 21.20 7.01 -6.89
N TRP A 151 21.72 8.22 -7.10
CA TRP A 151 22.47 8.94 -6.06
C TRP A 151 21.63 9.16 -4.80
N LEU A 152 20.38 9.62 -4.95
CA LEU A 152 19.50 9.92 -3.83
C LEU A 152 19.15 8.66 -3.01
N VAL A 153 18.76 7.58 -3.68
CA VAL A 153 18.38 6.32 -3.01
C VAL A 153 19.59 5.69 -2.33
N TYR A 154 20.67 5.41 -3.06
CA TYR A 154 21.79 4.64 -2.50
C TYR A 154 22.65 5.44 -1.51
N THR A 155 22.55 6.77 -1.49
CA THR A 155 23.23 7.61 -0.48
C THR A 155 22.40 7.80 0.78
N PHE A 156 21.10 8.07 0.66
CA PHE A 156 20.28 8.49 1.81
C PHE A 156 19.30 7.43 2.31
N ALA A 157 18.76 6.57 1.45
CA ALA A 157 17.87 5.49 1.85
C ALA A 157 17.91 4.29 0.89
N PRO A 158 18.90 3.40 1.03
CA PRO A 158 18.97 2.17 0.23
C PRO A 158 17.72 1.30 0.35
N GLU A 159 16.99 1.41 1.46
CA GLU A 159 15.71 0.70 1.68
C GLU A 159 14.56 1.21 0.78
N ALA A 160 14.76 2.32 0.07
CA ALA A 160 13.82 2.87 -0.92
C ALA A 160 14.08 2.32 -2.34
N GLU A 161 15.02 1.40 -2.53
CA GLU A 161 15.30 0.71 -3.79
C GLU A 161 14.05 -0.03 -4.33
N GLY A 162 14.03 -0.25 -5.65
CA GLY A 162 13.02 -1.07 -6.33
C GLY A 162 11.66 -0.39 -6.43
N HIS A 163 10.60 -1.18 -6.65
CA HIS A 163 9.24 -0.65 -6.74
C HIS A 163 8.73 -0.16 -5.36
N GLY A 164 9.12 -0.81 -4.26
CA GLY A 164 8.92 -0.31 -2.89
C GLY A 164 7.91 -1.10 -2.03
N THR A 165 7.04 -1.91 -2.65
CA THR A 165 6.10 -2.78 -1.91
C THR A 165 6.83 -3.84 -1.09
N ASP A 166 7.92 -4.43 -1.61
CA ASP A 166 8.72 -5.42 -0.88
C ASP A 166 9.23 -4.90 0.46
N ALA A 167 9.70 -3.65 0.49
CA ALA A 167 10.18 -3.02 1.72
C ALA A 167 9.05 -2.78 2.73
N ALA A 168 7.82 -2.52 2.26
CA ALA A 168 6.65 -2.40 3.13
C ALA A 168 6.22 -3.78 3.69
N ILE A 169 6.23 -4.82 2.85
CA ILE A 169 5.94 -6.21 3.26
C ILE A 169 6.98 -6.72 4.27
N ASP A 170 8.27 -6.46 4.02
CA ASP A 170 9.36 -6.78 4.95
C ASP A 170 9.22 -6.01 6.27
N ALA A 171 8.85 -4.72 6.20
CA ALA A 171 8.60 -3.94 7.40
C ALA A 171 7.43 -4.49 8.22
N TYR A 172 6.35 -4.91 7.55
CA TYR A 172 5.19 -5.54 8.17
C TYR A 172 5.59 -6.83 8.91
N HIS A 173 6.19 -7.79 8.21
CA HIS A 173 6.48 -9.11 8.78
C HIS A 173 7.68 -9.09 9.73
N ASN A 174 8.81 -8.53 9.31
CA ASN A 174 10.10 -8.73 9.96
C ASN A 174 10.51 -7.56 10.87
N LYS A 175 10.01 -6.34 10.63
CA LYS A 175 10.42 -5.14 11.38
C LYS A 175 9.35 -4.60 12.32
N GLN A 176 8.38 -5.43 12.70
CA GLN A 176 7.28 -5.06 13.60
C GLN A 176 6.46 -3.85 13.11
N GLY A 177 6.38 -3.66 11.80
CA GLY A 177 5.74 -2.50 11.16
C GLY A 177 6.56 -1.21 11.22
N LYS A 178 7.86 -1.22 11.56
CA LYS A 178 8.70 -0.02 11.62
C LYS A 178 9.29 0.33 10.25
N VAL A 179 9.03 1.55 9.79
CA VAL A 179 9.63 2.17 8.61
C VAL A 179 10.46 3.38 9.06
N ARG A 180 11.66 3.52 8.51
CA ARG A 180 12.55 4.65 8.85
C ARG A 180 12.00 5.95 8.27
N GLY A 181 11.97 7.01 9.07
CA GLY A 181 11.31 8.27 8.72
C GLY A 181 11.79 8.98 7.45
N ARG A 182 13.05 8.77 7.04
CA ARG A 182 13.57 9.31 5.78
C ARG A 182 13.10 8.55 4.52
N ILE A 183 12.57 7.33 4.65
CA ILE A 183 12.20 6.51 3.49
C ILE A 183 11.07 7.15 2.66
N PRO A 184 9.93 7.60 3.23
CA PRO A 184 8.88 8.24 2.45
C PRO A 184 9.36 9.48 1.70
N ILE A 185 10.20 10.31 2.33
CA ILE A 185 10.73 11.53 1.73
C ILE A 185 11.63 11.19 0.55
N ILE A 186 12.62 10.31 0.76
CA ILE A 186 13.56 9.91 -0.30
C ILE A 186 12.82 9.19 -1.43
N LYS A 187 11.86 8.31 -1.12
CA LYS A 187 11.06 7.61 -2.14
C LYS A 187 10.22 8.59 -2.96
N THR A 188 9.59 9.56 -2.33
CA THR A 188 8.81 10.61 -3.02
C THR A 188 9.68 11.34 -4.04
N LEU A 189 10.85 11.82 -3.61
CA LEU A 189 11.78 12.57 -4.46
C LEU A 189 12.38 11.69 -5.57
N ALA A 190 12.89 10.51 -5.24
CA ALA A 190 13.51 9.59 -6.19
C ALA A 190 12.51 9.14 -7.25
N SER A 191 11.30 8.76 -6.85
CA SER A 191 10.27 8.31 -7.78
C SER A 191 9.68 9.45 -8.61
N ALA A 192 9.56 10.67 -8.07
CA ALA A 192 9.15 11.83 -8.86
C ALA A 192 10.19 12.14 -9.95
N ILE A 193 11.48 12.03 -9.63
CA ILE A 193 12.57 12.21 -10.59
C ILE A 193 12.55 11.10 -11.63
N THR A 194 12.50 9.82 -11.21
CA THR A 194 12.48 8.69 -12.13
C THR A 194 11.30 8.76 -13.08
N LEU A 195 10.08 8.98 -12.59
CA LEU A 195 8.88 9.04 -13.42
C LEU A 195 8.87 10.30 -14.30
N GLY A 196 9.14 11.47 -13.72
CA GLY A 196 9.12 12.73 -14.47
C GLY A 196 10.22 12.84 -15.53
N THR A 197 11.31 12.08 -15.42
CA THR A 197 12.35 12.03 -16.48
C THR A 197 12.12 10.94 -17.52
N GLY A 198 10.96 10.27 -17.51
CA GLY A 198 10.61 9.26 -18.52
C GLY A 198 11.08 7.85 -18.16
N GLY A 199 11.27 7.55 -16.88
CA GLY A 199 11.53 6.19 -16.42
C GLY A 199 10.26 5.34 -16.50
N SER A 200 10.31 4.26 -17.29
CA SER A 200 9.20 3.30 -17.44
C SER A 200 8.95 2.55 -16.13
N ALA A 201 8.04 3.08 -15.31
CA ALA A 201 7.63 2.54 -14.03
C ALA A 201 6.22 3.05 -13.65
N GLY A 202 5.58 2.35 -12.71
CA GLY A 202 4.27 2.73 -12.17
C GLY A 202 4.35 3.58 -10.90
N ARG A 203 3.31 4.36 -10.64
CA ARG A 203 3.15 5.16 -9.40
C ARG A 203 2.78 4.31 -8.17
N GLU A 204 2.30 3.08 -8.39
CA GLU A 204 1.78 2.17 -7.36
C GLU A 204 2.79 1.87 -6.24
N GLY A 205 3.95 1.31 -6.60
CA GLY A 205 4.97 0.93 -5.63
C GLY A 205 5.47 2.10 -4.79
N PRO A 206 5.84 3.24 -5.40
CA PRO A 206 6.22 4.44 -4.66
C PRO A 206 5.15 4.90 -3.68
N ILE A 207 3.90 5.06 -4.11
CA ILE A 207 2.86 5.61 -3.24
C ILE A 207 2.45 4.63 -2.13
N ALA A 208 2.47 3.33 -2.42
CA ALA A 208 2.31 2.28 -1.43
C ALA A 208 3.38 2.40 -0.33
N GLN A 209 4.65 2.53 -0.69
CA GLN A 209 5.75 2.64 0.28
C GLN A 209 5.73 3.98 1.06
N ILE A 210 5.40 5.08 0.38
CA ILE A 210 5.26 6.41 1.00
C ILE A 210 4.14 6.38 2.04
N GLY A 211 2.96 5.88 1.65
CA GLY A 211 1.80 5.74 2.53
C GLY A 211 2.07 4.80 3.71
N ALA A 212 2.70 3.64 3.45
CA ALA A 212 3.13 2.70 4.47
C ALA A 212 4.05 3.35 5.51
N GLY A 213 5.00 4.17 5.05
CA GLY A 213 5.87 4.91 5.95
C GLY A 213 5.14 5.97 6.77
N PHE A 214 4.19 6.73 6.22
CA PHE A 214 3.39 7.66 7.01
C PHE A 214 2.57 6.96 8.10
N GLY A 215 1.90 5.85 7.76
CA GLY A 215 1.17 5.05 8.73
C GLY A 215 2.07 4.50 9.84
N SER A 216 3.24 3.96 9.47
CA SER A 216 4.25 3.46 10.40
C SER A 216 4.82 4.55 11.33
N LEU A 217 5.10 5.74 10.78
CA LEU A 217 5.67 6.86 11.52
C LEU A 217 4.67 7.42 12.53
N LEU A 218 3.42 7.61 12.11
CA LEU A 218 2.35 8.06 13.01
C LEU A 218 2.16 7.06 14.16
N ALA A 219 2.08 5.76 13.85
CA ALA A 219 1.97 4.73 14.88
C ALA A 219 3.18 4.69 15.82
N THR A 220 4.39 4.92 15.30
CA THR A 220 5.62 4.97 16.10
C THR A 220 5.65 6.20 17.00
N TRP A 221 5.24 7.37 16.50
CA TRP A 221 5.14 8.59 17.28
C TRP A 221 4.09 8.49 18.40
N LEU A 222 2.99 7.79 18.14
CA LEU A 222 1.95 7.47 19.13
C LEU A 222 2.31 6.29 20.05
N HIS A 223 3.52 5.73 19.94
CA HIS A 223 4.00 4.60 20.75
C HIS A 223 3.07 3.37 20.72
N LEU A 224 2.44 3.11 19.58
CA LEU A 224 1.50 2.00 19.43
C LEU A 224 2.22 0.64 19.43
N PRO A 225 1.53 -0.43 19.89
CA PRO A 225 2.07 -1.79 19.85
C PRO A 225 2.32 -2.25 18.41
N ALA A 226 3.15 -3.28 18.25
CA ALA A 226 3.58 -3.77 16.94
C ALA A 226 2.41 -4.18 16.03
N ARG A 227 1.36 -4.82 16.59
CA ARG A 227 0.14 -5.16 15.84
C ARG A 227 -0.53 -3.93 15.27
N ASP A 228 -0.76 -2.91 16.11
CA ASP A 228 -1.46 -1.71 15.66
C ASP A 228 -0.65 -0.92 14.63
N ARG A 229 0.68 -0.87 14.81
CA ARG A 229 1.58 -0.25 13.84
C ARG A 229 1.58 -0.96 12.48
N ARG A 230 1.52 -2.30 12.48
CA ARG A 230 1.36 -3.10 11.25
C ARG A 230 0.07 -2.75 10.52
N ILE A 231 -1.04 -2.63 11.26
CA ILE A 231 -2.34 -2.23 10.70
C ILE A 231 -2.26 -0.82 10.11
N MET A 232 -1.68 0.15 10.83
CA MET A 232 -1.54 1.52 10.33
C MET A 232 -0.61 1.63 9.12
N LEU A 233 0.47 0.84 9.09
CA LEU A 233 1.34 0.72 7.92
C LEU A 233 0.55 0.25 6.70
N ALA A 234 -0.20 -0.85 6.83
CA ALA A 234 -1.00 -1.39 5.73
C ALA A 234 -2.11 -0.42 5.31
N ALA A 235 -2.80 0.21 6.27
CA ALA A 235 -3.80 1.23 5.99
C ALA A 235 -3.24 2.45 5.25
N GLY A 236 -2.02 2.88 5.59
CA GLY A 236 -1.32 3.94 4.88
C GLY A 236 -0.97 3.54 3.44
N MET A 237 -0.55 2.29 3.24
CA MET A 237 -0.26 1.73 1.92
C MET A 237 -1.51 1.75 1.02
N GLY A 238 -2.64 1.23 1.54
CA GLY A 238 -3.92 1.26 0.83
C GLY A 238 -4.42 2.69 0.59
N ALA A 239 -4.17 3.60 1.53
CA ALA A 239 -4.55 5.00 1.39
C ALA A 239 -3.81 5.73 0.27
N GLY A 240 -2.51 5.48 0.14
CA GLY A 240 -1.70 6.01 -0.95
C GLY A 240 -2.18 5.52 -2.32
N VAL A 241 -2.36 4.21 -2.45
CA VAL A 241 -2.83 3.57 -3.70
C VAL A 241 -4.24 4.06 -4.06
N GLY A 242 -5.18 4.03 -3.11
CA GLY A 242 -6.55 4.48 -3.35
C GLY A 242 -6.67 5.94 -3.75
N ALA A 243 -5.79 6.81 -3.22
CA ALA A 243 -5.73 8.21 -3.59
C ALA A 243 -5.26 8.43 -5.04
N ILE A 244 -4.09 7.89 -5.41
CA ILE A 244 -3.52 8.12 -6.75
C ILE A 244 -4.36 7.47 -7.84
N PHE A 245 -4.80 6.22 -7.64
CA PHE A 245 -5.60 5.50 -8.63
C PHE A 245 -7.08 5.87 -8.63
N ARG A 246 -7.51 6.78 -7.74
CA ARG A 246 -8.92 7.18 -7.59
C ARG A 246 -9.86 6.00 -7.34
N ALA A 247 -9.35 5.00 -6.62
CA ALA A 247 -10.01 3.73 -6.41
C ALA A 247 -9.93 3.33 -4.93
N PRO A 248 -10.70 3.99 -4.04
CA PRO A 248 -10.52 3.82 -2.59
C PRO A 248 -10.78 2.39 -2.11
N LEU A 249 -11.79 1.71 -2.69
CA LEU A 249 -12.09 0.30 -2.37
C LEU A 249 -10.98 -0.64 -2.84
N ALA A 250 -10.42 -0.42 -4.03
CA ALA A 250 -9.29 -1.20 -4.53
C ALA A 250 -8.07 -1.05 -3.63
N GLY A 251 -7.74 0.18 -3.21
CA GLY A 251 -6.66 0.45 -2.26
C GLY A 251 -6.87 -0.25 -0.90
N ALA A 252 -8.11 -0.34 -0.43
CA ALA A 252 -8.43 -1.01 0.83
C ALA A 252 -8.24 -2.53 0.77
N LEU A 253 -8.71 -3.16 -0.31
CA LEU A 253 -8.54 -4.59 -0.53
C LEU A 253 -7.07 -4.95 -0.79
N PHE A 254 -6.40 -4.15 -1.63
CA PHE A 254 -4.97 -4.28 -1.91
C PHE A 254 -4.15 -4.32 -0.62
N ALA A 255 -4.41 -3.44 0.34
CA ALA A 255 -3.68 -3.41 1.60
C ALA A 255 -3.85 -4.67 2.46
N GLY A 256 -5.01 -5.33 2.39
CA GLY A 256 -5.31 -6.56 3.12
C GLY A 256 -4.76 -7.81 2.46
N GLU A 257 -4.66 -7.83 1.13
CA GLU A 257 -4.25 -9.00 0.34
C GLU A 257 -2.73 -9.04 0.10
N ILE A 258 -2.10 -7.90 -0.25
CA ILE A 258 -0.70 -7.86 -0.72
C ILE A 258 0.34 -8.32 0.32
N MET A 259 -0.06 -8.43 1.60
CA MET A 259 0.81 -8.92 2.66
C MET A 259 1.02 -10.44 2.59
N TYR A 260 0.10 -11.19 1.98
CA TYR A 260 0.12 -12.64 1.95
C TYR A 260 0.24 -13.17 0.52
N ARG A 261 0.89 -14.33 0.37
CA ARG A 261 1.06 -14.99 -0.92
C ARG A 261 -0.11 -15.90 -1.27
N ASP A 262 -0.65 -16.57 -0.26
CA ASP A 262 -1.83 -17.42 -0.39
C ASP A 262 -3.09 -16.54 -0.43
N ALA A 263 -4.26 -17.13 -0.70
CA ALA A 263 -5.54 -16.42 -0.78
C ALA A 263 -6.06 -15.94 0.60
N ASP A 264 -5.15 -15.53 1.47
CA ASP A 264 -5.40 -15.01 2.80
C ASP A 264 -5.51 -13.48 2.77
N ILE A 265 -6.40 -12.94 3.61
CA ILE A 265 -6.61 -11.50 3.76
C ILE A 265 -6.41 -11.13 5.22
N GLU A 266 -5.63 -10.07 5.48
CA GLU A 266 -5.54 -9.47 6.80
C GLU A 266 -6.85 -8.73 7.14
N SER A 267 -7.79 -9.43 7.76
CA SER A 267 -9.13 -8.90 8.08
C SER A 267 -9.08 -7.67 8.98
N ASP A 268 -8.11 -7.61 9.90
CA ASP A 268 -7.88 -6.48 10.80
C ASP A 268 -7.49 -5.19 10.04
N VAL A 269 -6.99 -5.31 8.80
CA VAL A 269 -6.51 -4.19 7.98
C VAL A 269 -7.61 -3.63 7.08
N VAL A 270 -8.61 -4.43 6.70
CA VAL A 270 -9.60 -4.05 5.67
C VAL A 270 -10.37 -2.79 6.07
N VAL A 271 -10.95 -2.76 7.28
CA VAL A 271 -11.75 -1.60 7.73
C VAL A 271 -10.89 -0.34 7.93
N PRO A 272 -9.74 -0.39 8.65
CA PRO A 272 -8.82 0.74 8.73
C PRO A 272 -8.38 1.27 7.36
N SER A 273 -8.04 0.37 6.43
CA SER A 273 -7.60 0.75 5.08
C SER A 273 -8.73 1.36 4.27
N ALA A 274 -9.96 0.86 4.39
CA ALA A 274 -11.13 1.44 3.72
C ALA A 274 -11.38 2.89 4.17
N VAL A 275 -11.30 3.16 5.47
CA VAL A 275 -11.44 4.51 6.01
C VAL A 275 -10.29 5.41 5.55
N ALA A 276 -9.04 4.97 5.74
CA ALA A 276 -7.87 5.75 5.35
C ALA A 276 -7.85 6.05 3.85
N SER A 277 -8.18 5.08 3.02
CA SER A 277 -8.24 5.19 1.57
C SER A 277 -9.34 6.11 1.08
N THR A 278 -10.54 6.03 1.66
CA THR A 278 -11.64 6.95 1.34
C THR A 278 -11.29 8.39 1.71
N VAL A 279 -10.67 8.60 2.87
CA VAL A 279 -10.23 9.93 3.31
C VAL A 279 -9.10 10.45 2.41
N ALA A 280 -8.09 9.63 2.11
CA ALA A 280 -6.98 10.02 1.25
C ALA A 280 -7.44 10.37 -0.17
N TYR A 281 -8.33 9.56 -0.73
CA TYR A 281 -9.00 9.84 -2.01
C TYR A 281 -9.74 11.18 -1.97
N SER A 282 -10.52 11.43 -0.92
CA SER A 282 -11.26 12.69 -0.77
C SER A 282 -10.32 13.89 -0.70
N VAL A 283 -9.25 13.81 0.09
CA VAL A 283 -8.23 14.86 0.20
C VAL A 283 -7.53 15.09 -1.14
N TYR A 284 -7.09 14.03 -1.80
CA TYR A 284 -6.42 14.09 -3.11
C TYR A 284 -7.32 14.74 -4.17
N CYS A 285 -8.60 14.32 -4.27
CA CYS A 285 -9.53 14.89 -5.22
C CYS A 285 -9.88 16.36 -4.94
N MET A 286 -9.84 16.81 -3.68
CA MET A 286 -10.05 18.23 -3.37
C MET A 286 -8.96 19.13 -3.94
N ALA A 287 -7.74 18.62 -4.11
CA ALA A 287 -6.64 19.35 -4.74
C ALA A 287 -6.73 19.39 -6.28
N LEU A 288 -7.66 18.65 -6.89
CA LEU A 288 -7.86 18.63 -8.33
C LEU A 288 -8.77 19.79 -8.80
N PRO A 289 -8.59 20.25 -10.06
CA PRO A 289 -9.52 21.16 -10.73
C PRO A 289 -10.96 20.64 -10.67
N LYS A 290 -11.93 21.56 -10.65
CA LYS A 290 -13.35 21.24 -10.44
C LYS A 290 -13.91 20.31 -11.51
N GLU A 291 -13.36 20.35 -12.72
CA GLU A 291 -13.85 19.62 -13.90
C GLU A 291 -13.52 18.11 -13.83
N ILE A 292 -12.37 17.76 -13.26
CA ILE A 292 -11.90 16.37 -13.15
C ILE A 292 -12.00 15.81 -11.72
N ARG A 293 -12.43 16.64 -10.77
CA ARG A 293 -12.65 16.24 -9.38
C ARG A 293 -13.67 15.11 -9.29
N PHE A 294 -13.30 14.03 -8.59
CA PHE A 294 -14.10 12.80 -8.45
C PHE A 294 -14.49 12.14 -9.79
N THR A 295 -13.78 12.44 -10.87
CA THR A 295 -13.90 11.71 -12.14
C THR A 295 -13.00 10.47 -12.09
N PRO A 296 -13.48 9.28 -12.52
CA PRO A 296 -12.64 8.09 -12.63
C PRO A 296 -11.40 8.36 -13.49
N LEU A 297 -10.31 7.64 -13.22
CA LEU A 297 -9.03 7.87 -13.90
C LEU A 297 -9.12 7.67 -15.42
N PHE A 298 -9.95 6.74 -15.87
CA PHE A 298 -10.17 6.43 -17.29
C PHE A 298 -11.40 7.13 -17.90
N GLY A 299 -11.93 8.15 -17.22
CA GLY A 299 -13.09 8.91 -17.69
C GLY A 299 -14.44 8.23 -17.40
N ARG A 300 -15.52 8.82 -17.92
CA ARG A 300 -16.91 8.36 -17.72
C ARG A 300 -17.49 7.60 -18.90
N ASN A 301 -16.80 7.58 -20.04
CA ASN A 301 -17.32 7.07 -21.31
C ASN A 301 -17.05 5.56 -21.49
N LEU A 302 -16.85 4.82 -20.39
CA LEU A 302 -16.64 3.38 -20.42
C LEU A 302 -18.00 2.68 -20.38
N ASP A 303 -18.71 2.75 -21.51
CA ASP A 303 -20.01 2.09 -21.68
C ASP A 303 -19.79 0.74 -22.37
N TYR A 304 -19.64 -0.30 -21.54
CA TYR A 304 -19.65 -1.69 -22.01
C TYR A 304 -20.77 -2.46 -21.33
N HIS A 305 -21.58 -3.14 -22.14
CA HIS A 305 -22.66 -4.01 -21.67
C HIS A 305 -22.43 -5.41 -22.22
N VAL A 306 -22.42 -6.40 -21.33
CA VAL A 306 -22.38 -7.81 -21.73
C VAL A 306 -23.69 -8.13 -22.44
N VAL A 307 -23.61 -8.46 -23.74
CA VAL A 307 -24.80 -8.73 -24.56
C VAL A 307 -25.19 -10.21 -24.45
N THR A 308 -24.20 -11.10 -24.39
CA THR A 308 -24.42 -12.54 -24.21
C THR A 308 -23.46 -13.17 -23.19
N PRO A 309 -23.91 -14.13 -22.34
CA PRO A 309 -23.03 -14.87 -21.45
C PRO A 309 -21.89 -15.63 -22.17
N LEU A 310 -22.04 -15.89 -23.48
CA LEU A 310 -20.99 -16.53 -24.28
C LEU A 310 -19.73 -15.66 -24.42
N GLU A 311 -19.82 -14.34 -24.18
CA GLU A 311 -18.66 -13.44 -24.12
C GLU A 311 -17.69 -13.81 -22.97
N LEU A 312 -18.14 -14.57 -21.97
CA LEU A 312 -17.26 -15.07 -20.90
C LEU A 312 -16.22 -16.08 -21.39
N ILE A 313 -16.47 -16.77 -22.51
CA ILE A 313 -15.52 -17.72 -23.10
C ILE A 313 -14.25 -17.01 -23.60
N PRO A 314 -14.32 -15.99 -24.48
CA PRO A 314 -13.13 -15.25 -24.87
C PRO A 314 -12.48 -14.51 -23.69
N TYR A 315 -13.23 -14.07 -22.67
CA TYR A 315 -12.63 -13.54 -21.43
C TYR A 315 -11.85 -14.60 -20.65
N GLY A 316 -12.34 -15.83 -20.57
CA GLY A 316 -11.60 -16.95 -19.98
C GLY A 316 -10.31 -17.27 -20.74
N LEU A 317 -10.35 -17.24 -22.08
CA LEU A 317 -9.15 -17.39 -22.92
C LEU A 317 -8.17 -16.22 -22.70
N LEU A 318 -8.68 -14.99 -22.63
CA LEU A 318 -7.87 -13.81 -22.34
C LEU A 318 -7.20 -13.92 -20.97
N ALA A 319 -7.91 -14.38 -19.93
CA ALA A 319 -7.34 -14.59 -18.61
C ALA A 319 -6.16 -15.58 -18.63
N LEU A 320 -6.26 -16.66 -19.42
CA LEU A 320 -5.15 -17.61 -19.62
C LEU A 320 -3.95 -16.94 -20.30
N ILE A 321 -4.20 -16.16 -21.37
CA ILE A 321 -3.14 -15.43 -22.07
C ILE A 321 -2.45 -14.42 -21.15
N VAL A 322 -3.22 -13.61 -20.41
CA VAL A 322 -2.69 -12.62 -19.45
C VAL A 322 -1.89 -13.30 -18.35
N THR A 323 -2.32 -14.48 -17.89
CA THR A 323 -1.56 -15.28 -16.91
C THR A 323 -0.18 -15.68 -17.46
N VAL A 324 -0.12 -16.19 -18.69
CA VAL A 324 1.15 -16.59 -19.33
C VAL A 324 2.06 -15.37 -19.52
N VAL A 325 1.50 -14.25 -20.01
CA VAL A 325 2.24 -13.00 -20.18
C VAL A 325 2.76 -12.47 -18.84
N GLY A 326 1.96 -12.54 -17.77
CA GLY A 326 2.37 -12.15 -16.43
C GLY A 326 3.55 -12.98 -15.90
N VAL A 327 3.51 -14.30 -16.09
CA VAL A 327 4.63 -15.19 -15.73
C VAL A 327 5.90 -14.84 -16.51
N LEU A 328 5.77 -14.58 -17.81
CA LEU A 328 6.90 -14.18 -18.65
C LEU A 328 7.47 -12.82 -18.22
N TYR A 329 6.62 -11.85 -17.92
CA TYR A 329 7.00 -10.53 -17.42
C TYR A 329 7.79 -10.64 -16.12
N ILE A 330 7.27 -11.36 -15.12
CA ILE A 330 7.94 -11.55 -13.82
C ILE A 330 9.33 -12.17 -14.00
N LYS A 331 9.43 -13.25 -14.81
CA LYS A 331 10.71 -13.92 -15.08
C LYS A 331 11.71 -12.99 -15.77
N THR A 332 11.25 -12.21 -16.74
CA THR A 332 12.10 -11.28 -17.49
C THR A 332 12.54 -10.11 -16.62
N PHE A 333 11.63 -9.55 -15.82
CA PHE A 333 11.90 -8.46 -14.89
C PHE A 333 12.96 -8.84 -13.85
N TYR A 334 12.77 -9.96 -13.13
CA TYR A 334 13.74 -10.42 -12.14
C TYR A 334 15.04 -10.92 -12.79
N GLY A 335 14.97 -11.53 -13.97
CA GLY A 335 16.16 -11.91 -14.74
C GLY A 335 17.04 -10.72 -15.13
N LEU A 336 16.43 -9.63 -15.61
CA LEU A 336 17.12 -8.38 -15.91
C LEU A 336 17.66 -7.72 -14.65
N HIS A 337 16.86 -7.64 -13.60
CA HIS A 337 17.29 -7.10 -12.31
C HIS A 337 18.54 -7.84 -11.77
N ASP A 338 18.56 -9.17 -11.82
CA ASP A 338 19.69 -9.97 -11.37
C ASP A 338 20.92 -9.83 -12.28
N ALA A 339 20.71 -9.66 -13.59
CA ALA A 339 21.79 -9.33 -14.53
C ALA A 339 22.41 -7.96 -14.22
N PHE A 340 21.60 -6.93 -13.96
CA PHE A 340 22.08 -5.60 -13.58
C PHE A 340 22.82 -5.60 -12.24
N LYS A 341 22.43 -6.45 -11.29
CA LYS A 341 23.15 -6.61 -10.01
C LYS A 341 24.57 -7.15 -10.18
N LYS A 342 24.82 -7.93 -11.24
CA LYS A 342 26.14 -8.51 -11.56
C LYS A 342 27.08 -7.55 -12.31
N LEU A 343 26.58 -6.40 -12.79
CA LEU A 343 27.42 -5.42 -13.46
C LEU A 343 28.48 -4.88 -12.49
N PRO A 344 29.76 -4.74 -12.92
CA PRO A 344 30.86 -4.20 -12.11
C PRO A 344 30.78 -2.67 -12.02
N LEU A 345 29.60 -2.15 -11.69
CA LEU A 345 29.31 -0.73 -11.56
C LEU A 345 28.81 -0.40 -10.14
N PRO A 346 29.16 0.79 -9.60
CA PRO A 346 28.57 1.30 -8.37
C PRO A 346 27.04 1.31 -8.44
N ALA A 347 26.37 0.95 -7.33
CA ALA A 347 24.92 0.87 -7.29
C ALA A 347 24.22 2.19 -7.68
N THR A 348 24.84 3.33 -7.38
CA THR A 348 24.39 4.67 -7.75
C THR A 348 24.31 4.92 -9.26
N LEU A 349 25.17 4.26 -10.07
CA LEU A 349 25.24 4.46 -11.51
C LEU A 349 24.37 3.48 -12.31
N ARG A 350 23.98 2.35 -11.72
CA ARG A 350 23.19 1.31 -12.40
C ARG A 350 21.86 1.86 -12.96
N PRO A 351 21.08 2.68 -12.23
CA PRO A 351 19.84 3.23 -12.77
C PRO A 351 20.08 4.16 -13.97
N ALA A 352 21.17 4.93 -13.98
CA ALA A 352 21.53 5.80 -15.11
C ALA A 352 21.82 4.98 -16.38
N VAL A 353 22.54 3.86 -16.25
CA VAL A 353 22.83 2.95 -17.36
C VAL A 353 21.55 2.30 -17.87
N GLY A 354 20.69 1.80 -16.98
CA GLY A 354 19.41 1.21 -17.36
C GLY A 354 18.49 2.22 -18.07
N ALA A 355 18.40 3.44 -17.54
CA ALA A 355 17.64 4.53 -18.14
C ALA A 355 18.20 4.95 -19.51
N GLY A 356 19.52 5.01 -19.66
CA GLY A 356 20.15 5.29 -20.95
C GLY A 356 19.84 4.22 -22.01
N LEU A 357 19.92 2.93 -21.64
CA LEU A 357 19.57 1.83 -22.54
C LEU A 357 18.08 1.89 -22.93
N ALA A 358 17.18 2.13 -21.97
CA ALA A 358 15.75 2.27 -22.23
C ALA A 358 15.45 3.47 -23.15
N GLY A 359 16.10 4.61 -22.92
CA GLY A 359 15.97 5.79 -23.77
C GLY A 359 16.46 5.55 -25.19
N VAL A 360 17.61 4.88 -25.37
CA VAL A 360 18.13 4.51 -26.69
C VAL A 360 17.16 3.58 -27.41
N ILE A 361 16.59 2.59 -26.71
CA ILE A 361 15.60 1.68 -27.29
C ILE A 361 14.34 2.46 -27.72
N GLY A 362 13.85 3.39 -26.90
CA GLY A 362 12.71 4.22 -27.25
C GLY A 362 12.96 5.11 -28.47
N VAL A 363 14.10 5.78 -28.53
CA VAL A 363 14.47 6.63 -29.67
C VAL A 363 14.69 5.80 -30.94
N ALA A 364 15.30 4.62 -30.81
CA ALA A 364 15.44 3.69 -31.94
C ALA A 364 14.07 3.23 -32.45
N ALA A 365 13.14 2.87 -31.55
CA ALA A 365 11.79 2.49 -31.92
C ALA A 365 11.04 3.64 -32.62
N TYR A 366 11.17 4.87 -32.12
CA TYR A 366 10.60 6.06 -32.75
C TYR A 366 11.01 6.18 -34.23
N TYR A 367 12.30 6.06 -34.55
CA TYR A 367 12.76 6.13 -35.94
C TYR A 367 12.37 4.89 -36.77
N LEU A 368 12.41 3.69 -36.19
CA LEU A 368 12.10 2.44 -36.91
C LEU A 368 10.63 2.33 -37.32
N PHE A 369 9.72 2.93 -36.54
CA PHE A 369 8.28 2.87 -36.77
C PHE A 369 7.70 4.17 -37.33
N GLY A 370 8.52 4.97 -38.03
CA GLY A 370 8.04 6.12 -38.80
C GLY A 370 7.69 7.34 -37.96
N GLU A 371 8.51 7.65 -36.95
CA GLU A 371 8.40 8.87 -36.13
C GLU A 371 7.10 8.96 -35.33
N ASN A 372 6.55 7.81 -34.92
CA ASN A 372 5.37 7.76 -34.09
C ASN A 372 5.70 8.11 -32.63
N THR A 373 5.26 9.29 -32.20
CA THR A 373 5.50 9.81 -30.83
C THR A 373 4.84 8.97 -29.74
N HIS A 374 3.78 8.21 -30.05
CA HIS A 374 3.11 7.34 -29.08
C HIS A 374 4.01 6.22 -28.56
N LEU A 375 5.11 5.89 -29.25
CA LEU A 375 6.07 4.91 -28.77
C LEU A 375 6.82 5.38 -27.52
N PHE A 376 6.92 6.70 -27.32
CA PHE A 376 7.50 7.26 -26.11
C PHE A 376 6.51 7.24 -24.93
N ASP A 377 5.22 7.01 -25.14
CA ASP A 377 4.26 6.87 -24.03
C ASP A 377 4.58 5.65 -23.15
N VAL A 378 5.26 4.63 -23.71
CA VAL A 378 5.79 3.48 -22.94
C VAL A 378 6.90 3.89 -21.96
N LEU A 379 7.56 5.03 -22.24
CA LEU A 379 8.53 5.67 -21.35
C LEU A 379 7.86 6.72 -20.43
N GLY A 380 6.57 7.00 -20.61
CA GLY A 380 5.82 7.97 -19.81
C GLY A 380 5.49 7.45 -18.40
N THR A 381 4.91 8.33 -17.59
CA THR A 381 4.41 7.94 -16.27
C THR A 381 3.17 7.08 -16.47
N GLY A 382 3.24 5.80 -16.07
CA GLY A 382 2.16 4.83 -16.29
C GLY A 382 0.82 5.17 -15.66
#